data_AF-A0A0F9JXJ5-F1
#
_entry.id   AF-A0A0F9JXJ5-F1
#
_cell.length_a   1.000
_cell.length_b   1.000
_cell.length_c   1.000
_cell.angle_alpha   90.00
_cell.angle_beta   90.00
_cell.angle_gamma   90.00
#
_symmetry.space_group_name_H-M   'P 1'
#
loop_
_entity.id
_entity.type
_entity.pdbx_description
1 polymer ?
#
loop_
_entity_poly.entity_id
_entity_poly.type
_entity_poly.pdbx_seq_one_letter_code
_entity_poly.pdbx_strand_id
1 'polypeptide(L)'
;MNSPSVIYADSDLAIHKTLYTVEEFPVGQTLEYGDGRRYHFALAGELLVVAEILMGQDSTAESGLTPVAAAVGDTTLSVTLGAATVADYFKGGTAYVEVTPALGDSYKIGPHAAFSAAAAQLIPLAGDETIKTAITATSRITVVRNTYAGLISVAVDATQTGVIAGVAVSLIANAQWGWVQTRGPCPVLSGDNTGEGLAFAASDNSVGSGALKNADIEFVIGCVMQTGTADGDTQLIYLTID
;
A
#
# COMPACT_ATOMS: atom_id res chain seq x y z
N MET A 1 -13.46 9.42 -18.68
CA MET A 1 -13.17 10.72 -18.06
C MET A 1 -12.23 10.40 -16.90
N ASN A 2 -10.97 10.80 -16.96
CA ASN A 2 -10.00 10.47 -15.90
C ASN A 2 -10.34 11.35 -14.69
N SER A 3 -10.87 10.76 -13.62
CA SER A 3 -11.12 11.51 -12.38
C SER A 3 -9.79 12.13 -11.89
N PRO A 4 -9.80 13.33 -11.30
CA PRO A 4 -8.58 13.97 -10.83
C PRO A 4 -7.89 13.06 -9.80
N SER A 5 -6.56 12.91 -9.90
CA SER A 5 -5.79 12.06 -8.99
C SER A 5 -5.80 12.57 -7.54
N VAL A 6 -6.17 13.83 -7.33
CA VAL A 6 -6.25 14.49 -6.01
C VAL A 6 -7.62 15.14 -5.85
N ILE A 7 -8.27 14.88 -4.74
CA ILE A 7 -9.47 15.58 -4.26
C ILE A 7 -9.02 16.64 -3.26
N TYR A 8 -9.35 17.90 -3.52
CA TYR A 8 -9.16 18.99 -2.56
C TYR A 8 -10.45 19.20 -1.80
N ALA A 9 -10.44 18.95 -0.49
CA ALA A 9 -11.60 19.12 0.37
C ALA A 9 -11.44 20.32 1.29
N ASP A 10 -12.54 21.04 1.49
CA ASP A 10 -12.68 21.97 2.60
C ASP A 10 -12.86 21.16 3.90
N SER A 11 -12.29 21.63 5.01
CA SER A 11 -12.26 20.89 6.29
C SER A 11 -13.65 20.55 6.85
N ASP A 12 -14.67 21.27 6.40
CA ASP A 12 -16.06 21.14 6.84
C ASP A 12 -16.74 19.86 6.32
N LEU A 13 -16.19 19.23 5.28
CA LEU A 13 -16.63 17.93 4.77
C LEU A 13 -15.66 16.85 5.24
N ALA A 14 -16.02 16.14 6.31
CA ALA A 14 -15.24 15.04 6.89
C ALA A 14 -15.29 13.75 6.04
N ILE A 15 -15.05 13.87 4.74
CA ILE A 15 -15.06 12.76 3.76
C ILE A 15 -14.09 11.65 4.18
N HIS A 16 -12.95 12.00 4.80
CA HIS A 16 -11.97 11.04 5.32
C HIS A 16 -12.54 10.05 6.35
N LYS A 17 -13.70 10.33 6.96
CA LYS A 17 -14.36 9.42 7.92
C LYS A 17 -15.46 8.57 7.30
N THR A 18 -15.74 8.76 6.01
CA THR A 18 -16.79 8.02 5.32
C THR A 18 -16.27 6.65 4.92
N LEU A 19 -17.09 5.63 5.14
CA LEU A 19 -16.82 4.24 4.77
C LEU A 19 -17.65 3.84 3.56
N TYR A 20 -17.10 2.97 2.73
CA TYR A 20 -17.76 2.51 1.50
C TYR A 20 -17.71 0.99 1.39
N THR A 21 -18.77 0.39 0.87
CA THR A 21 -18.82 -1.06 0.59
C THR A 21 -18.39 -1.40 -0.84
N VAL A 22 -18.09 -0.38 -1.64
CA VAL A 22 -17.65 -0.48 -3.04
C VAL A 22 -16.53 0.55 -3.28
N GLU A 23 -15.72 0.33 -4.32
CA GLU A 23 -14.67 1.25 -4.76
C GLU A 23 -15.32 2.52 -5.35
N GLU A 24 -15.65 3.50 -4.50
CA GLU A 24 -16.23 4.78 -4.92
C GLU A 24 -15.18 5.69 -5.57
N PHE A 25 -13.92 5.55 -5.14
CA PHE A 25 -12.77 6.31 -5.59
C PHE A 25 -11.68 5.35 -6.06
N PRO A 26 -10.86 5.71 -7.08
CA PRO A 26 -9.74 4.87 -7.48
C PRO A 26 -8.81 4.54 -6.29
N VAL A 27 -8.41 3.28 -6.17
CA VAL A 27 -7.47 2.86 -5.12
C VAL A 27 -6.18 3.69 -5.16
N GLY A 28 -5.79 4.22 -4.00
CA GLY A 28 -4.62 5.08 -3.84
C GLY A 28 -4.87 6.55 -4.23
N GLN A 29 -6.09 6.95 -4.61
CA GLN A 29 -6.42 8.35 -4.86
C GLN A 29 -6.15 9.20 -3.61
N THR A 30 -5.61 10.40 -3.80
CA THR A 30 -5.25 11.31 -2.71
C THR A 30 -6.40 12.25 -2.37
N LEU A 31 -6.62 12.48 -1.07
CA LEU A 31 -7.46 13.54 -0.52
C LEU A 31 -6.58 14.48 0.29
N GLU A 32 -6.62 15.78 -0.01
CA GLU A 32 -5.82 16.82 0.66
C GLU A 32 -6.72 17.90 1.25
N TYR A 33 -6.43 18.28 2.49
CA TYR A 33 -7.09 19.37 3.20
C TYR A 33 -6.19 20.61 3.27
N GLY A 34 -6.79 21.80 3.42
CA GLY A 34 -6.06 23.07 3.53
C GLY A 34 -5.14 23.17 4.76
N ASP A 35 -5.31 22.31 5.76
CA ASP A 35 -4.45 22.20 6.94
C ASP A 35 -3.21 21.31 6.73
N GLY A 36 -3.01 20.79 5.51
CA GLY A 36 -1.86 19.97 5.13
C GLY A 36 -2.02 18.48 5.43
N ARG A 37 -3.16 18.03 5.97
CA ARG A 37 -3.44 16.59 6.10
C ARG A 37 -3.70 15.97 4.73
N ARG A 38 -3.07 14.82 4.48
CA ARG A 38 -3.29 14.01 3.28
C ARG A 38 -3.72 12.60 3.61
N TYR A 39 -4.56 12.05 2.76
CA TYR A 39 -5.13 10.72 2.89
C TYR A 39 -5.07 10.00 1.55
N HIS A 40 -5.06 8.66 1.59
CA HIS A 40 -5.25 7.81 0.42
C HIS A 40 -6.48 6.92 0.59
N PHE A 41 -7.21 6.73 -0.50
CA PHE A 41 -8.33 5.80 -0.53
C PHE A 41 -7.83 4.36 -0.62
N ALA A 42 -8.28 3.50 0.29
CA ALA A 42 -7.74 2.16 0.47
C ALA A 42 -8.83 1.12 0.74
N LEU A 43 -8.52 -0.12 0.36
CA LEU A 43 -9.27 -1.33 0.72
C LEU A 43 -8.66 -1.92 1.98
N ALA A 44 -9.50 -2.28 2.94
CA ALA A 44 -9.11 -3.04 4.11
C ALA A 44 -8.97 -4.55 3.79
N GLY A 45 -7.81 -5.12 4.07
CA GLY A 45 -7.54 -6.56 3.99
C GLY A 45 -7.90 -7.32 5.27
N GLU A 46 -8.11 -6.59 6.36
CA GLU A 46 -8.60 -7.08 7.65
C GLU A 46 -9.44 -5.99 8.36
N LEU A 47 -9.78 -6.17 9.63
CA LEU A 47 -10.35 -5.08 10.42
C LEU A 47 -9.27 -4.05 10.75
N LEU A 48 -9.36 -2.85 10.19
CA LEU A 48 -8.43 -1.76 10.50
C LEU A 48 -8.95 -0.98 11.70
N VAL A 49 -8.17 -0.92 12.78
CA VAL A 49 -8.54 -0.22 14.01
C VAL A 49 -7.97 1.18 14.00
N VAL A 50 -8.76 2.15 14.49
CA VAL A 50 -8.37 3.57 14.54
C VAL A 50 -7.03 3.74 15.26
N ALA A 51 -6.19 4.65 14.75
CA ALA A 51 -4.86 5.00 15.22
C ALA A 51 -3.77 3.94 14.99
N GLU A 52 -4.10 2.77 14.45
CA GLU A 52 -3.08 1.78 14.08
C GLU A 52 -2.33 2.21 12.82
N ILE A 53 -1.02 1.97 12.82
CA ILE A 53 -0.14 2.07 11.66
C ILE A 53 -0.42 0.88 10.75
N LEU A 54 -0.56 1.16 9.46
CA LEU A 54 -0.96 0.20 8.44
C LEU A 54 0.18 -0.05 7.44
N MET A 55 0.21 -1.25 6.89
CA MET A 55 1.09 -1.64 5.79
C MET A 55 0.31 -2.27 4.64
N GLY A 56 0.88 -2.21 3.44
CA GLY A 56 0.39 -2.99 2.31
C GLY A 56 0.57 -4.48 2.54
N GLN A 57 -0.40 -5.29 2.13
CA GLN A 57 -0.25 -6.74 2.13
C GLN A 57 0.69 -7.18 0.99
N ASP A 58 1.81 -7.82 1.34
CA ASP A 58 2.75 -8.37 0.37
C ASP A 58 2.34 -9.77 -0.11
N SER A 59 2.80 -10.14 -1.32
CA SER A 59 2.72 -11.48 -1.86
C SER A 59 4.11 -11.97 -2.26
N THR A 60 4.87 -12.49 -1.28
CA THR A 60 6.20 -13.08 -1.49
C THR A 60 6.22 -14.20 -2.53
N ALA A 61 5.07 -14.83 -2.81
CA ALA A 61 4.92 -15.91 -3.78
C ALA A 61 5.16 -15.48 -5.24
N GLU A 62 4.93 -14.22 -5.58
CA GLU A 62 4.95 -13.75 -6.97
C GLU A 62 6.23 -12.98 -7.32
N SER A 63 7.36 -13.52 -6.86
CA SER A 63 8.70 -13.01 -7.11
C SER A 63 9.51 -13.93 -8.03
N GLY A 64 10.27 -13.35 -8.96
CA GLY A 64 11.19 -14.09 -9.81
C GLY A 64 10.49 -15.11 -10.74
N LEU A 65 9.27 -14.82 -11.16
CA LEU A 65 8.46 -15.71 -11.99
C LEU A 65 9.08 -15.85 -13.38
N THR A 66 9.05 -17.07 -13.92
CA THR A 66 9.50 -17.32 -15.30
C THR A 66 8.38 -16.94 -16.28
N PRO A 67 8.58 -15.95 -17.16
CA PRO A 67 7.57 -15.55 -18.11
C PRO A 67 7.58 -16.43 -19.35
N VAL A 68 6.45 -16.43 -20.04
CA VAL A 68 6.39 -16.80 -21.46
C VAL A 68 6.94 -15.63 -22.27
N ALA A 69 7.67 -15.93 -23.35
CA ALA A 69 8.24 -14.90 -24.21
C ALA A 69 7.14 -13.95 -24.74
N ALA A 70 7.42 -12.65 -24.70
CA ALA A 70 6.50 -11.62 -25.14
C ALA A 70 7.23 -10.60 -26.02
N ALA A 71 6.55 -10.14 -27.07
CA ALA A 71 7.12 -9.26 -28.07
C ALA A 71 6.90 -7.79 -27.70
N VAL A 72 7.70 -6.91 -28.31
CA VAL A 72 7.49 -5.47 -28.23
C VAL A 72 6.11 -5.13 -28.82
N GLY A 73 5.34 -4.33 -28.10
CA GLY A 73 3.97 -3.95 -28.48
C GLY A 73 2.87 -4.83 -27.87
N ASP A 74 3.20 -5.96 -27.25
CA ASP A 74 2.21 -6.76 -26.53
C ASP A 74 1.65 -5.97 -25.34
N THR A 75 0.36 -6.17 -25.04
CA THR A 75 -0.38 -5.51 -23.95
C THR A 75 -0.59 -6.41 -22.74
N THR A 76 0.02 -7.60 -22.74
CA THR A 76 -0.14 -8.60 -21.66
C THR A 76 1.19 -9.26 -21.35
N LEU A 77 1.44 -9.53 -20.07
CA LEU A 77 2.53 -10.38 -19.59
C LEU A 77 1.98 -11.76 -19.23
N SER A 78 2.69 -12.82 -19.59
CA SER A 78 2.26 -14.19 -19.31
C SER A 78 3.23 -14.85 -18.35
N VAL A 79 2.77 -15.24 -17.16
CA VAL A 79 3.59 -15.91 -16.13
C VAL A 79 2.86 -17.12 -15.56
N THR A 80 3.60 -17.99 -14.85
CA THR A 80 3.01 -18.99 -13.97
C THR A 80 2.93 -18.39 -12.57
N LEU A 81 1.73 -18.16 -12.05
CA LEU A 81 1.54 -17.63 -10.70
C LEU A 81 1.66 -18.76 -9.67
N GLY A 82 2.20 -18.41 -8.49
CA GLY A 82 2.37 -19.33 -7.37
C GLY A 82 1.07 -19.61 -6.62
N ALA A 83 0.13 -18.66 -6.61
CA ALA A 83 -1.15 -18.79 -5.92
C ALA A 83 -2.36 -18.44 -6.81
N ALA A 84 -3.53 -19.02 -6.47
CA ALA A 84 -4.79 -18.56 -7.02
C ALA A 84 -5.19 -17.24 -6.36
N THR A 85 -5.71 -16.30 -7.15
CA THR A 85 -6.12 -14.98 -6.66
C THR A 85 -7.52 -14.65 -7.15
N VAL A 86 -8.21 -13.79 -6.39
CA VAL A 86 -9.51 -13.26 -6.82
C VAL A 86 -9.35 -12.25 -7.96
N ALA A 87 -10.45 -11.92 -8.62
CA ALA A 87 -10.44 -10.90 -9.66
C ALA A 87 -9.87 -9.58 -9.12
N ASP A 88 -9.13 -8.87 -9.96
CA ASP A 88 -8.50 -7.58 -9.66
C ASP A 88 -7.54 -7.57 -8.46
N TYR A 89 -7.07 -8.72 -7.99
CA TYR A 89 -6.18 -8.80 -6.82
C TYR A 89 -4.92 -7.93 -6.97
N PHE A 90 -4.30 -7.93 -8.16
CA PHE A 90 -3.11 -7.13 -8.50
C PHE A 90 -3.40 -5.79 -9.20
N LYS A 91 -4.68 -5.39 -9.33
CA LYS A 91 -5.08 -4.23 -10.15
C LYS A 91 -4.43 -2.95 -9.60
N GLY A 92 -3.83 -2.18 -10.49
CA GLY A 92 -3.14 -0.93 -10.15
C GLY A 92 -1.79 -1.12 -9.44
N GLY A 93 -1.37 -2.36 -9.20
CA GLY A 93 -0.01 -2.70 -8.77
C GLY A 93 1.00 -2.64 -9.92
N THR A 94 2.17 -3.22 -9.69
CA THR A 94 3.32 -3.10 -10.60
C THR A 94 3.89 -4.48 -10.91
N ALA A 95 4.07 -4.77 -12.20
CA ALA A 95 4.88 -5.88 -12.66
C ALA A 95 6.23 -5.33 -13.14
N TYR A 96 7.35 -5.87 -12.67
CA TYR A 96 8.67 -5.42 -13.09
C TYR A 96 9.59 -6.57 -13.43
N VAL A 97 10.59 -6.29 -14.27
CA VAL A 97 11.54 -7.29 -14.77
C VAL A 97 12.86 -7.20 -14.01
N GLU A 98 13.23 -8.29 -13.33
CA GLU A 98 14.41 -8.41 -12.48
C GLU A 98 15.68 -8.86 -13.21
N VAL A 99 15.52 -9.52 -14.36
CA VAL A 99 16.62 -10.18 -15.06
C VAL A 99 16.51 -9.92 -16.56
N THR A 100 17.66 -9.68 -17.19
CA THR A 100 17.77 -9.44 -18.63
C THR A 100 17.24 -10.60 -19.49
N PRO A 101 16.62 -10.33 -20.66
CA PRO A 101 16.34 -9.01 -21.26
C PRO A 101 15.22 -8.24 -20.55
N ALA A 102 15.12 -6.94 -20.85
CA ALA A 102 14.15 -5.98 -20.27
C ALA A 102 14.37 -5.62 -18.79
N LEU A 103 15.59 -5.83 -18.26
CA LEU A 103 15.95 -5.51 -16.88
C LEU A 103 15.54 -4.07 -16.49
N GLY A 104 14.76 -3.93 -15.42
CA GLY A 104 14.32 -2.65 -14.88
C GLY A 104 13.07 -2.07 -15.56
N ASP A 105 12.56 -2.69 -16.63
CA ASP A 105 11.26 -2.31 -17.17
C ASP A 105 10.18 -2.62 -16.12
N SER A 106 9.27 -1.67 -15.92
CA SER A 106 8.15 -1.78 -14.99
C SER A 106 6.87 -1.36 -15.68
N TYR A 107 5.78 -2.05 -15.34
CA TYR A 107 4.50 -1.92 -16.00
C TYR A 107 3.38 -1.89 -14.97
N LYS A 108 2.37 -1.04 -15.19
CA LYS A 108 1.19 -0.99 -14.33
C LYS A 108 0.21 -2.07 -14.71
N ILE A 109 -0.33 -2.76 -13.70
CA ILE A 109 -1.23 -3.89 -13.90
C ILE A 109 -2.67 -3.39 -14.08
N GLY A 110 -3.32 -3.85 -15.14
CA GLY A 110 -4.71 -3.55 -15.46
C GLY A 110 -5.73 -4.42 -14.70
N PRO A 111 -7.03 -4.16 -14.91
CA PRO A 111 -8.08 -5.02 -14.39
C PRO A 111 -8.02 -6.41 -15.04
N HIS A 112 -8.27 -7.46 -14.27
CA HIS A 112 -8.09 -8.85 -14.68
C HIS A 112 -9.06 -9.79 -13.97
N ALA A 113 -9.35 -10.91 -14.64
CA ALA A 113 -10.10 -12.00 -14.03
C ALA A 113 -9.33 -12.64 -12.87
N ALA A 114 -10.02 -13.45 -12.07
CA ALA A 114 -9.38 -14.29 -11.06
C ALA A 114 -8.32 -15.18 -11.71
N PHE A 115 -7.13 -15.24 -11.10
CA PHE A 115 -6.07 -16.11 -11.57
C PHE A 115 -6.11 -17.46 -10.87
N SER A 116 -5.70 -18.49 -11.59
CA SER A 116 -5.40 -19.80 -11.03
C SER A 116 -3.90 -19.96 -10.82
N ALA A 117 -3.50 -20.79 -9.85
CA ALA A 117 -2.12 -21.26 -9.70
C ALA A 117 -1.75 -22.21 -10.86
N ALA A 118 -1.62 -21.66 -12.06
CA ALA A 118 -1.39 -22.39 -13.30
C ALA A 118 -0.47 -21.60 -14.24
N ALA A 119 0.06 -22.28 -15.24
CA ALA A 119 0.90 -21.65 -16.24
C ALA A 119 0.11 -20.68 -17.14
N ALA A 120 0.83 -19.73 -17.73
CA ALA A 120 0.34 -18.81 -18.75
C ALA A 120 -0.86 -17.95 -18.32
N GLN A 121 -0.87 -17.48 -17.07
CA GLN A 121 -1.81 -16.45 -16.63
C GLN A 121 -1.46 -15.14 -17.32
N LEU A 122 -2.45 -14.56 -18.02
CA LEU A 122 -2.28 -13.31 -18.77
C LEU A 122 -2.56 -12.13 -17.84
N ILE A 123 -1.50 -11.44 -17.44
CA ILE A 123 -1.54 -10.19 -16.69
C ILE A 123 -1.68 -9.04 -17.70
N PRO A 124 -2.83 -8.37 -17.78
CA PRO A 124 -3.01 -7.24 -18.67
C PRO A 124 -2.27 -6.01 -18.15
N LEU A 125 -1.66 -5.25 -19.06
CA LEU A 125 -1.08 -3.95 -18.77
C LEU A 125 -2.18 -2.88 -18.75
N ALA A 126 -2.02 -1.87 -17.91
CA ALA A 126 -3.01 -0.82 -17.74
C ALA A 126 -2.92 0.26 -18.83
N GLY A 127 -4.08 0.77 -19.27
CA GLY A 127 -4.14 1.87 -20.24
C GLY A 127 -3.54 1.48 -21.60
N ASP A 128 -2.73 2.37 -22.17
CA ASP A 128 -2.05 2.18 -23.46
C ASP A 128 -0.62 1.61 -23.30
N GLU A 129 -0.32 1.05 -22.13
CA GLU A 129 0.99 0.51 -21.83
C GLU A 129 1.26 -0.77 -22.62
N THR A 130 2.47 -0.85 -23.18
CA THR A 130 2.91 -1.93 -24.07
C THR A 130 4.35 -2.28 -23.76
N ILE A 131 4.70 -3.56 -23.91
CA ILE A 131 6.06 -4.04 -23.73
C ILE A 131 7.01 -3.28 -24.65
N LYS A 132 8.07 -2.68 -24.06
CA LYS A 132 9.07 -1.89 -24.80
C LYS A 132 10.29 -2.69 -25.21
N THR A 133 10.68 -3.64 -24.37
CA THR A 133 11.79 -4.55 -24.61
C THR A 133 11.27 -5.98 -24.63
N ALA A 134 11.62 -6.75 -25.65
CA ALA A 134 11.17 -8.14 -25.76
C ALA A 134 11.57 -8.95 -24.51
N ILE A 135 10.60 -9.68 -23.97
CA ILE A 135 10.77 -10.54 -22.81
C ILE A 135 10.99 -11.96 -23.30
N THR A 136 11.92 -12.68 -22.68
CA THR A 136 12.21 -14.07 -23.00
C THR A 136 12.08 -14.93 -21.75
N ALA A 137 12.13 -16.25 -21.90
CA ALA A 137 12.09 -17.19 -20.77
C ALA A 137 13.29 -17.07 -19.81
N THR A 138 14.34 -16.30 -20.17
CA THR A 138 15.47 -16.01 -19.27
C THR A 138 15.20 -14.80 -18.38
N SER A 139 14.24 -13.94 -18.73
CA SER A 139 13.79 -12.86 -17.87
C SER A 139 13.14 -13.42 -16.60
N ARG A 140 13.03 -12.58 -15.57
CA ARG A 140 12.34 -12.89 -14.31
C ARG A 140 11.41 -11.73 -14.00
N ILE A 141 10.14 -12.03 -13.75
CA ILE A 141 9.10 -11.01 -13.51
C ILE A 141 8.63 -11.15 -12.07
N THR A 142 8.54 -10.02 -11.38
CA THR A 142 7.91 -9.93 -10.06
C THR A 142 6.67 -9.06 -10.16
N VAL A 143 5.61 -9.51 -9.48
CA VAL A 143 4.30 -8.89 -9.50
C VAL A 143 3.99 -8.42 -8.08
N VAL A 144 3.81 -7.12 -7.92
CA VAL A 144 3.56 -6.48 -6.62
C VAL A 144 2.15 -5.89 -6.63
N ARG A 145 1.39 -6.18 -5.58
CA ARG A 145 0.05 -5.63 -5.37
C ARG A 145 0.11 -4.11 -5.14
N ASN A 146 -0.98 -3.40 -5.44
CA ASN A 146 -1.09 -2.00 -5.03
C ASN A 146 -1.06 -1.92 -3.50
N THR A 147 -0.17 -1.10 -2.94
CA THR A 147 0.00 -0.91 -1.50
C THR A 147 -1.32 -0.65 -0.77
N TYR A 148 -2.23 0.13 -1.37
CA TYR A 148 -3.51 0.51 -0.78
C TYR A 148 -4.66 -0.48 -1.04
N ALA A 149 -4.41 -1.56 -1.78
CA ALA A 149 -5.40 -2.59 -2.06
C ALA A 149 -5.26 -3.74 -1.05
N GLY A 150 -5.90 -3.66 0.12
CA GLY A 150 -5.82 -4.73 1.13
C GLY A 150 -4.81 -4.41 2.23
N LEU A 151 -4.96 -3.24 2.85
CA LEU A 151 -4.16 -2.85 4.00
C LEU A 151 -4.40 -3.78 5.19
N ILE A 152 -3.35 -3.97 5.97
CA ILE A 152 -3.34 -4.69 7.24
C ILE A 152 -2.55 -3.87 8.26
N SER A 153 -2.80 -4.09 9.54
CA SER A 153 -2.03 -3.45 10.61
C SER A 153 -0.59 -3.94 10.56
N VAL A 154 0.36 -3.06 10.88
CA VAL A 154 1.79 -3.41 10.89
C VAL A 154 2.00 -4.57 11.86
N ALA A 155 2.56 -5.65 11.34
CA ALA A 155 2.93 -6.80 12.15
C ALA A 155 4.24 -6.54 12.90
N VAL A 156 4.47 -7.29 13.97
CA VAL A 156 5.67 -7.14 14.81
C VAL A 156 6.93 -7.74 14.16
N ASP A 157 8.08 -7.09 14.37
CA ASP A 157 9.43 -7.59 14.05
C ASP A 157 9.59 -8.14 12.61
N ALA A 158 10.12 -9.35 12.44
CA ALA A 158 10.47 -10.00 11.18
C ALA A 158 9.27 -10.39 10.30
N THR A 159 8.05 -10.10 10.74
CA THR A 159 6.82 -10.35 9.98
C THR A 159 6.30 -9.12 9.26
N GLN A 160 6.95 -7.96 9.40
CA GLN A 160 6.68 -6.82 8.55
C GLN A 160 7.08 -7.16 7.10
N THR A 161 6.09 -7.46 6.28
CA THR A 161 6.29 -7.82 4.87
C THR A 161 6.01 -6.65 3.92
N GLY A 162 5.33 -5.61 4.40
CA GLY A 162 4.76 -4.55 3.59
C GLY A 162 5.41 -3.18 3.76
N VAL A 163 5.24 -2.35 2.74
CA VAL A 163 5.51 -0.91 2.83
C VAL A 163 4.46 -0.25 3.73
N ILE A 164 4.89 0.63 4.64
CA ILE A 164 3.98 1.41 5.48
C ILE A 164 3.12 2.31 4.60
N ALA A 165 1.81 2.26 4.82
CA ALA A 165 0.81 2.85 3.92
C ALA A 165 -0.05 3.93 4.60
N GLY A 166 0.18 4.23 5.88
CA GLY A 166 -0.54 5.28 6.59
C GLY A 166 -1.04 4.83 7.95
N VAL A 167 -1.98 5.61 8.49
CA VAL A 167 -2.64 5.36 9.77
C VAL A 167 -4.16 5.33 9.57
N ALA A 168 -4.83 4.38 10.22
CA ALA A 168 -6.28 4.27 10.19
C ALA A 168 -6.95 5.44 10.93
N VAL A 169 -7.81 6.20 10.24
CA VAL A 169 -8.58 7.31 10.83
C VAL A 169 -10.05 6.97 11.11
N SER A 170 -10.44 5.74 10.79
CA SER A 170 -11.78 5.19 11.03
C SER A 170 -11.68 3.67 11.17
N LEU A 171 -12.67 3.06 11.83
CA LEU A 171 -12.77 1.61 11.93
C LEU A 171 -13.28 1.07 10.59
N ILE A 172 -12.41 0.44 9.81
CA ILE A 172 -12.77 -0.07 8.47
C ILE A 172 -12.84 -1.59 8.56
N ALA A 173 -14.03 -2.18 8.34
CA ALA A 173 -14.14 -3.63 8.39
C ALA A 173 -13.46 -4.28 7.18
N ASN A 174 -13.09 -5.54 7.32
CA ASN A 174 -12.49 -6.32 6.23
C ASN A 174 -13.34 -6.23 4.96
N ALA A 175 -12.68 -6.08 3.81
CA ALA A 175 -13.25 -5.92 2.49
C ALA A 175 -14.12 -4.66 2.31
N GLN A 176 -13.98 -3.67 3.18
CA GLN A 176 -14.56 -2.33 3.02
C GLN A 176 -13.49 -1.31 2.65
N TRP A 177 -13.96 -0.15 2.20
CA TRP A 177 -13.12 0.92 1.72
C TRP A 177 -13.22 2.14 2.62
N GLY A 178 -12.13 2.87 2.73
CA GLY A 178 -12.06 4.11 3.49
C GLY A 178 -10.80 4.89 3.17
N TRP A 179 -10.57 5.95 3.94
CA TRP A 179 -9.40 6.79 3.81
C TRP A 179 -8.41 6.49 4.93
N VAL A 180 -7.12 6.46 4.59
CA VAL A 180 -6.01 6.32 5.54
C VAL A 180 -5.14 7.55 5.47
N GLN A 181 -4.66 8.05 6.62
CA GLN A 181 -3.88 9.30 6.67
C GLN A 181 -2.39 9.00 6.46
N THR A 182 -1.73 9.76 5.59
CA THR A 182 -0.29 9.60 5.29
C THR A 182 0.53 10.84 5.61
N ARG A 183 -0.12 11.99 5.81
CA ARG A 183 0.56 13.25 6.11
C ARG A 183 -0.19 14.12 7.10
N GLY A 184 0.56 14.94 7.84
CA GLY A 184 0.05 15.95 8.76
C GLY A 184 -0.25 15.38 10.15
N PRO A 185 -0.84 16.20 11.04
CA PRO A 185 -1.12 15.79 12.42
C PRO A 185 -2.12 14.62 12.48
N CYS A 186 -1.72 13.51 13.09
CA CYS A 186 -2.52 12.29 13.22
C CYS A 186 -2.32 11.66 14.61
N PRO A 187 -3.39 11.28 15.32
CA PRO A 187 -3.28 10.41 16.49
C PRO A 187 -2.86 9.00 16.08
N VAL A 188 -1.77 8.49 16.64
CA VAL A 188 -1.20 7.17 16.38
C VAL A 188 -1.06 6.39 17.69
N LEU A 189 -1.31 5.09 17.69
CA LEU A 189 -1.13 4.24 18.86
C LEU A 189 0.35 4.22 19.31
N SER A 190 0.58 4.55 20.58
CA SER A 190 1.91 4.62 21.19
C SER A 190 2.22 3.31 21.91
N GLY A 191 3.36 2.69 21.60
CA GLY A 191 3.85 1.47 22.25
C GLY A 191 4.93 1.68 23.31
N ASP A 192 5.37 2.93 23.54
CA ASP A 192 6.34 3.29 24.59
C ASP A 192 6.27 4.80 24.91
N ASN A 193 7.10 5.25 25.87
CA ASN A 193 7.36 6.64 26.20
C ASN A 193 7.97 7.40 25.01
N THR A 194 7.68 8.70 24.98
CA THR A 194 7.89 9.52 23.78
C THR A 194 8.57 10.84 24.11
N GLY A 195 9.12 11.50 23.09
CA GLY A 195 9.83 12.78 23.19
C GLY A 195 9.48 13.71 22.04
N GLU A 196 9.12 14.95 22.35
CA GLU A 196 8.68 15.96 21.38
C GLU A 196 9.77 16.25 20.36
N GLY A 197 9.38 16.35 19.09
CA GLY A 197 10.28 16.60 17.97
C GLY A 197 11.18 15.43 17.59
N LEU A 198 11.14 14.31 18.31
CA LEU A 198 11.92 13.11 17.96
C LEU A 198 11.23 12.31 16.84
N ALA A 199 12.05 11.54 16.12
CA ALA A 199 11.58 10.65 15.07
C ALA A 199 10.74 9.51 15.68
N PHE A 200 9.55 9.31 15.10
CA PHE A 200 8.62 8.27 15.48
C PHE A 200 8.54 7.24 14.35
N ALA A 201 8.70 5.97 14.70
CA ALA A 201 8.76 4.86 13.77
C ALA A 201 7.68 3.81 14.07
N ALA A 202 7.38 2.96 13.08
CA ALA A 202 6.57 1.79 13.31
C ALA A 202 7.28 0.85 14.31
N SER A 203 6.58 0.42 15.36
CA SER A 203 7.15 -0.34 16.45
C SER A 203 7.29 -1.83 16.09
N ASP A 204 8.28 -2.48 16.69
CA ASP A 204 8.51 -3.93 16.59
C ASP A 204 7.84 -4.72 17.72
N ASN A 205 7.26 -4.03 18.72
CA ASN A 205 6.82 -4.65 19.98
C ASN A 205 5.32 -4.95 20.05
N SER A 206 4.50 -4.21 19.31
CA SER A 206 3.04 -4.30 19.34
C SER A 206 2.43 -3.93 17.99
N VAL A 207 1.46 -4.72 17.56
CA VAL A 207 0.80 -4.61 16.25
C VAL A 207 0.19 -3.23 16.08
N GLY A 208 0.45 -2.61 14.93
CA GLY A 208 -0.12 -1.31 14.57
C GLY A 208 0.33 -0.14 15.46
N SER A 209 1.27 -0.34 16.39
CA SER A 209 1.78 0.73 17.25
C SER A 209 3.06 1.34 16.71
N GLY A 210 3.39 2.55 17.17
CA GLY A 210 4.69 3.17 16.94
C GLY A 210 5.42 3.51 18.23
N ALA A 211 6.71 3.77 18.11
CA ALA A 211 7.57 4.18 19.20
C ALA A 211 8.65 5.16 18.69
N LEU A 212 9.45 5.69 19.60
CA LEU A 212 10.65 6.43 19.21
C LEU A 212 11.60 5.52 18.43
N LYS A 213 12.14 6.03 17.32
CA LYS A 213 13.15 5.32 16.54
C LYS A 213 14.33 4.94 17.44
N ASN A 214 14.60 3.65 17.57
CA ASN A 214 15.65 3.07 18.40
C ASN A 214 16.65 2.21 17.61
N ALA A 215 16.34 1.87 16.35
CA ALA A 215 17.18 1.04 15.49
C ALA A 215 17.33 1.63 14.07
N ASP A 216 18.36 1.18 13.34
CA ASP A 216 18.73 1.76 12.04
C ASP A 216 17.77 1.39 10.91
N ILE A 217 17.09 0.25 11.02
CA ILE A 217 16.22 -0.31 9.97
C ILE A 217 14.74 0.02 10.15
N GLU A 218 14.36 0.70 11.22
CA GLU A 218 12.98 1.08 11.48
C GLU A 218 12.49 2.13 10.49
N PHE A 219 11.27 1.92 9.98
CA PHE A 219 10.63 2.88 9.11
C PHE A 219 10.08 4.05 9.91
N VAL A 220 10.69 5.23 9.75
CA VAL A 220 10.24 6.47 10.38
C VAL A 220 8.97 6.96 9.67
N ILE A 221 7.88 7.11 10.43
CA ILE A 221 6.58 7.54 9.90
C ILE A 221 6.32 9.04 10.10
N GLY A 222 7.10 9.70 10.96
CA GLY A 222 6.93 11.11 11.25
C GLY A 222 7.73 11.59 12.46
N CYS A 223 7.29 12.71 13.04
CA CYS A 223 7.85 13.22 14.29
C CYS A 223 6.76 13.47 15.35
N VAL A 224 7.14 13.30 16.62
CA VAL A 224 6.25 13.51 17.75
C VAL A 224 5.89 14.99 17.90
N MET A 225 4.59 15.30 17.94
CA MET A 225 4.11 16.68 18.15
C MET A 225 3.82 17.01 19.61
N GLN A 226 3.54 16.01 20.45
CA GLN A 226 3.20 16.21 21.86
C GLN A 226 3.71 15.04 22.72
N THR A 227 4.43 15.33 23.80
CA THR A 227 4.92 14.34 24.78
C THR A 227 3.84 13.90 25.78
N GLY A 228 4.14 12.82 26.51
CA GLY A 228 3.42 12.47 27.74
C GLY A 228 2.36 11.39 27.61
N THR A 229 2.42 10.59 26.55
CA THR A 229 1.56 9.41 26.37
C THR A 229 2.26 8.16 26.89
N ALA A 230 1.48 7.24 27.48
CA ALA A 230 1.94 5.94 27.92
C ALA A 230 1.67 4.87 26.86
N ASP A 231 2.17 3.65 27.10
CA ASP A 231 1.82 2.47 26.31
C ASP A 231 0.30 2.25 26.30
N GLY A 232 -0.27 2.03 25.10
CA GLY A 232 -1.70 1.86 24.87
C GLY A 232 -2.49 3.16 24.68
N ASP A 233 -1.87 4.33 24.86
CA ASP A 233 -2.49 5.63 24.54
C ASP A 233 -2.21 6.03 23.08
N THR A 234 -2.97 7.00 22.56
CA THR A 234 -2.67 7.62 21.26
C THR A 234 -1.83 8.87 21.43
N GLN A 235 -0.86 9.06 20.54
CA GLN A 235 -0.01 10.23 20.46
C GLN A 235 -0.20 11.01 19.16
N LEU A 236 -0.12 12.35 19.25
CA LEU A 236 -0.13 13.19 18.05
C LEU A 236 1.23 13.16 17.35
N ILE A 237 1.25 12.62 16.14
CA ILE A 237 2.41 12.53 15.25
C ILE A 237 2.17 13.39 14.01
N TYR A 238 3.19 14.11 13.57
CA TYR A 238 3.18 14.73 12.26
C TYR A 238 3.65 13.71 11.23
N LEU A 239 2.72 13.11 10.47
CA LEU A 239 3.03 12.05 9.51
C LEU A 239 3.76 12.58 8.27
N THR A 240 4.68 11.77 7.75
CA THR A 240 5.50 12.02 6.55
C THR A 240 5.68 10.76 5.70
N ILE A 241 4.62 9.97 5.52
CA ILE A 241 4.66 8.64 4.86
C ILE A 241 4.59 8.75 3.31
N ASP A 242 4.23 9.93 2.80
CA ASP A 242 4.13 10.29 1.36
C ASP A 242 5.49 10.52 0.70
#